data_AF-A0A069DCK4-F1
#
_entry.id   AF-A0A069DCK4-F1
#
_cell.length_a   1.000
_cell.length_b   1.000
_cell.length_c   1.000
_cell.angle_alpha   90.00
_cell.angle_beta   90.00
_cell.angle_gamma   90.00
#
_symmetry.space_group_name_H-M   'P 1'
#
loop_
_entity.id
_entity.type
_entity.pdbx_description
1 polymer ?
#
loop_
_entity_poly.entity_id
_entity_poly.type
_entity_poly.pdbx_seq_one_letter_code
_entity_poly.pdbx_strand_id
1 'polypeptide(L)' 'MYHKEMYILSEGKPVPVVIRNYTETDFDELIAIQAECFPPPFPPELWWSREQLSSILLYFHKVRSR' A
#
# COMPACT_ATOMS: atom_id res chain seq x y z
N MET A 1 -0.44 1.29 -15.51
CA MET A 1 -0.24 1.01 -14.07
C MET A 1 1.24 1.23 -13.76
N TYR A 2 1.60 1.78 -12.60
CA TYR A 2 3.01 2.06 -12.28
C TYR A 2 3.70 0.76 -11.85
N HIS A 3 4.88 0.50 -12.41
CA HIS A 3 5.68 -0.66 -12.09
C HIS A 3 7.16 -0.32 -12.24
N LYS A 4 7.96 -0.61 -11.22
CA LYS A 4 9.40 -0.39 -11.22
C LYS A 4 10.09 -1.49 -10.43
N GLU A 5 11.06 -2.13 -11.05
CA GLU A 5 11.94 -3.11 -10.42
C GLU A 5 13.29 -2.46 -10.11
N MET A 6 13.87 -2.79 -8.96
CA MET A 6 15.21 -2.34 -8.59
C MET A 6 15.82 -3.25 -7.53
N TYR A 7 17.09 -3.06 -7.25
CA TYR A 7 17.76 -3.70 -6.12
C TYR A 7 17.99 -2.68 -5.01
N ILE A 8 17.76 -3.10 -3.77
CA ILE A 8 18.21 -2.38 -2.57
C ILE A 8 19.32 -3.17 -1.89
N LEU A 9 20.20 -2.50 -1.15
CA LEU A 9 21.16 -3.19 -0.29
C LEU A 9 20.52 -3.41 1.08
N SER A 10 20.32 -4.67 1.45
CA SER A 10 19.87 -5.08 2.79
C SER A 10 20.91 -6.02 3.39
N GLU A 11 21.42 -5.68 4.59
CA GLU A 11 22.47 -6.47 5.28
C GLU A 11 23.70 -6.77 4.41
N GLY A 12 24.09 -5.82 3.56
CA GLY A 12 25.24 -5.96 2.66
C GLY A 12 24.99 -6.85 1.43
N LYS A 13 23.75 -7.33 1.22
CA LYS A 13 23.36 -8.14 0.05
C LYS A 13 22.36 -7.37 -0.82
N PRO A 14 22.47 -7.43 -2.16
CA PRO A 14 21.46 -6.87 -3.05
C PRO A 14 20.19 -7.73 -2.99
N VAL A 15 19.06 -7.10 -2.69
CA VAL A 15 17.72 -7.71 -2.63
C VAL A 15 16.85 -7.08 -3.72
N PRO A 16 16.22 -7.88 -4.60
CA PRO A 16 15.29 -7.36 -5.59
C PRO A 16 14.02 -6.85 -4.92
N VAL A 17 13.53 -5.71 -5.38
CA VAL A 17 12.27 -5.11 -4.91
C VAL A 17 11.44 -4.60 -6.07
N VAL A 18 10.13 -4.56 -5.86
CA VAL A 18 9.16 -4.09 -6.83
C VAL A 18 8.35 -2.96 -6.22
N ILE A 19 8.32 -1.81 -6.88
CA ILE A 19 7.40 -0.72 -6.58
C ILE A 19 6.25 -0.81 -7.57
N ARG A 20 5.06 -1.08 -7.05
CA ARG A 20 3.83 -1.24 -7.83
C ARG A 20 2.65 -0.59 -7.13
N ASN A 21 1.57 -0.41 -7.87
CA ASN A 21 0.26 -0.17 -7.25
C ASN A 21 -0.13 -1.38 -6.38
N TYR A 22 -0.73 -1.10 -5.22
CA TYR A 22 -1.31 -2.13 -4.39
C TYR A 22 -2.58 -2.72 -5.03
N THR A 23 -2.95 -3.90 -4.58
CA THR A 23 -4.14 -4.66 -4.93
C THR A 23 -4.88 -5.06 -3.66
N GLU A 24 -6.04 -5.69 -3.78
CA GLU A 24 -6.83 -6.12 -2.62
C GLU A 24 -6.07 -7.09 -1.70
N THR A 25 -5.12 -7.87 -2.24
CA THR A 25 -4.31 -8.80 -1.44
C THR A 25 -3.30 -8.10 -0.53
N ASP A 26 -3.03 -6.81 -0.76
CA ASP A 26 -2.05 -6.04 0.03
C ASP A 26 -2.71 -5.27 1.19
N PHE A 27 -4.04 -5.33 1.34
CA PHE A 27 -4.76 -4.49 2.31
C PHE A 27 -4.36 -4.74 3.76
N ASP A 28 -4.14 -6.00 4.14
CA ASP A 28 -3.75 -6.33 5.51
C ASP A 28 -2.40 -5.72 5.87
N GLU A 29 -1.42 -5.79 4.96
CA GLU A 29 -0.11 -5.20 5.17
C GLU A 29 -0.17 -3.66 5.19
N LEU A 30 -1.01 -3.05 4.35
CA LEU A 30 -1.22 -1.59 4.38
C LEU A 30 -1.81 -1.11 5.70
N ILE A 31 -2.77 -1.86 6.26
CA ILE A 31 -3.38 -1.54 7.56
C ILE A 31 -2.36 -1.74 8.69
N ALA A 32 -1.51 -2.78 8.62
CA ALA A 32 -0.43 -2.99 9.58
C ALA A 32 0.57 -1.82 9.58
N ILE A 33 1.02 -1.37 8.41
CA ILE A 33 1.88 -0.18 8.27
C ILE A 33 1.20 1.05 8.87
N GLN A 34 -0.10 1.23 8.63
CA GLN A 34 -0.86 2.34 9.21
C GLN A 34 -0.88 2.29 10.74
N ALA A 35 -1.09 1.11 11.32
CA ALA A 35 -1.10 0.92 12.77
C ALA A 35 0.27 1.25 13.42
N GLU A 36 1.37 0.88 12.76
CA GLU A 36 2.72 1.22 13.22
C GLU A 36 3.01 2.72 13.13
N CYS A 37 2.48 3.39 12.10
CA CYS A 37 2.64 4.84 11.91
C CYS A 37 1.74 5.67 12.85
N PHE A 38 0.60 5.11 13.26
CA PHE A 38 -0.39 5.74 14.13
C PHE A 38 -0.69 4.88 15.36
N PRO A 39 0.29 4.70 16.27
CA PRO A 39 0.09 3.90 17.46
C PRO A 39 -0.90 4.59 18.43
N PRO A 40 -1.44 3.85 19.42
CA PRO A 40 -2.24 4.43 20.48
C PRO A 40 -1.58 5.67 21.12
N PRO A 41 -2.35 6.72 21.47
CA PRO A 41 -3.82 6.77 21.55
C PRO A 41 -4.53 7.18 20.24
N PHE A 42 -3.89 7.05 19.07
CA PHE A 42 -4.54 7.40 17.81
C PHE A 42 -5.80 6.53 17.57
N PRO A 43 -6.96 7.11 17.21
CA PRO A 43 -8.20 6.35 17.08
C PRO A 43 -8.19 5.45 15.83
N PRO A 44 -8.37 4.12 15.95
CA PRO A 44 -8.35 3.20 14.81
C PRO A 44 -9.53 3.41 13.84
N GLU A 45 -10.63 4.05 14.26
CA GLU A 45 -11.74 4.42 13.39
C GLU A 45 -11.39 5.46 12.32
N LEU A 46 -10.25 6.16 12.47
CA LEU A 46 -9.73 7.11 11.49
C LEU A 46 -8.79 6.46 10.47
N TRP A 47 -8.47 5.18 10.65
CA TRP A 47 -7.67 4.43 9.68
C TRP A 47 -8.44 4.16 8.39
N TRP A 48 -7.72 3.78 7.34
CA TRP A 48 -8.39 3.38 6.10
C TRP A 48 -9.08 2.05 6.29
N SER A 49 -10.38 2.00 5.98
CA SER A 49 -11.12 0.74 5.93
C SER A 49 -10.83 0.01 4.61
N ARG A 50 -11.06 -1.30 4.58
CA ARG A 50 -10.94 -2.10 3.35
C ARG A 50 -11.83 -1.56 2.23
N GLU A 51 -13.03 -1.10 2.56
CA GLU A 51 -13.99 -0.51 1.63
C GLU A 51 -13.47 0.79 1.01
N GLN A 52 -12.78 1.63 1.81
CA GLN A 52 -12.14 2.84 1.32
C GLN A 52 -10.98 2.51 0.38
N LEU A 53 -10.13 1.54 0.73
CA LEU A 53 -9.02 1.08 -0.13
C LEU A 53 -9.53 0.52 -1.47
N SER A 54 -10.57 -0.34 -1.45
CA SER A 54 -11.21 -0.85 -2.68
C SER A 54 -11.81 0.28 -3.53
N SER A 55 -12.44 1.27 -2.90
CA SER A 55 -13.01 2.42 -3.63
C SER A 55 -11.95 3.24 -4.35
N ILE A 56 -10.78 3.43 -3.73
CA ILE A 56 -9.64 4.12 -4.34
C ILE A 56 -9.12 3.33 -5.54
N LEU A 57 -8.99 2.01 -5.43
CA LEU A 57 -8.60 1.16 -6.56
C LEU A 57 -9.59 1.34 -7.73
N LEU A 58 -10.89 1.21 -7.47
CA LEU A 58 -11.92 1.35 -8.51
C LEU A 58 -11.87 2.73 -9.18
N TYR A 59 -11.75 3.80 -8.40
CA TYR A 59 -11.72 5.16 -8.92
C TYR A 59 -10.45 5.43 -9.75
N PHE A 60 -9.29 5.00 -9.26
CA PHE A 60 -8.02 5.19 -9.97
C PHE A 60 -8.00 4.51 -11.34
N HIS A 61 -8.58 3.31 -11.45
CA HIS A 61 -8.73 2.62 -12.73
C HIS A 61 -9.71 3.35 -13.67
N LYS A 62 -10.79 3.92 -13.12
CA LYS A 62 -11.81 4.65 -13.90
C LYS A 62 -11.28 5.95 -14.50
N VAL A 63 -10.42 6.68 -13.80
CA VAL A 63 -9.86 7.97 -14.27
C VAL A 63 -8.82 7.79 -15.39
N ARG A 64 -8.03 6.71 -15.37
CA ARG A 64 -6.98 6.47 -16.39
C ARG A 64 -7.48 5.79 -17.68
N SER A 65 -8.74 5.35 -17.71
CA SER A 65 -9.36 4.74 -18.89
C SER A 65 -10.13 5.74 -19.75
N ARG A 66 -9.98 7.04 -19.47
CA ARG A 66 -10.41 8.18 -20.28
C ARG A 66 -9.19 8.96 -20.74
#